data_AF-A0A4P7IDT6-F1
#
_entry.id   AF-A0A4P7IDT6-F1
#
_cell.length_a   1.000
_cell.length_b   1.000
_cell.length_c   1.000
_cell.angle_alpha   90.00
_cell.angle_beta   90.00
_cell.angle_gamma   90.00
#
_symmetry.space_group_name_H-M   'P 1'
#
loop_
_entity.id
_entity.type
_entity.pdbx_description
1 polymer ?
#
loop_
_entity_poly.entity_id
_entity_poly.type
_entity_poly.pdbx_seq_one_letter_code
_entity_poly.pdbx_strand_id
1 'polypeptide(L)'
;MSARHRTGVAALVVAASLATAPVPGSSAQPAEPPVRGRFIASPGEVSPRQAILLTGLAGGHLPRPVVLQLRTPDGWTPLQRKLTREGGLFRFTHRAPRTTGMLVFRVRVPAAPHIGGDASVTPTRRVRVTA
;
A
#
# COMPACT_ATOMS: atom_id res chain seq x y z
N MET A 1 -35.42 5.12 72.67
CA MET A 1 -34.45 4.51 71.72
C MET A 1 -33.48 5.61 71.32
N SER A 2 -32.42 5.84 72.09
CA SER A 2 -31.10 5.16 72.07
C SER A 2 -30.11 5.92 71.19
N ALA A 3 -29.20 6.62 71.87
CA ALA A 3 -27.97 7.18 71.37
C ALA A 3 -27.04 6.10 70.77
N ARG A 4 -26.11 6.53 69.90
CA ARG A 4 -24.67 6.20 70.04
C ARG A 4 -23.79 7.01 69.08
N HIS A 5 -22.82 7.68 69.70
CA HIS A 5 -21.55 8.14 69.15
C HIS A 5 -20.86 7.13 68.23
N ARG A 6 -20.07 7.63 67.26
CA ARG A 6 -18.60 7.40 67.27
C ARG A 6 -17.82 8.37 66.38
N THR A 7 -16.90 9.03 67.07
CA THR A 7 -15.70 9.76 66.69
C THR A 7 -14.86 9.06 65.60
N GLY A 8 -14.18 9.85 64.76
CA GLY A 8 -13.11 9.36 63.89
C GLY A 8 -12.50 10.46 63.02
N VAL A 9 -11.56 11.22 63.60
CA VAL A 9 -10.66 12.15 62.91
C VAL A 9 -9.63 11.36 62.11
N ALA A 10 -9.39 11.70 60.84
CA ALA A 10 -8.06 11.65 60.23
C ALA A 10 -8.06 12.44 58.91
N ALA A 11 -7.31 13.53 58.92
CA ALA A 11 -6.89 14.22 57.71
C ALA A 11 -5.95 13.34 56.89
N LEU A 12 -6.07 13.39 55.56
CA LEU A 12 -4.90 13.24 54.69
C LEU A 12 -5.07 14.12 53.45
N VAL A 13 -4.34 15.22 53.45
CA VAL A 13 -4.02 16.01 52.26
C VAL A 13 -2.87 15.29 51.55
N VAL A 14 -3.03 14.85 50.30
CA VAL A 14 -1.91 14.72 49.35
C VAL A 14 -2.40 15.06 47.94
N ALA A 15 -1.59 15.88 47.27
CA ALA A 15 -1.79 16.53 46.00
C ALA A 15 -1.64 15.61 44.77
N ALA A 16 -2.17 16.13 43.65
CA ALA A 16 -1.66 16.06 42.28
C ALA A 16 -1.13 14.72 41.74
N SER A 17 -1.83 14.18 40.74
CA SER A 17 -1.20 13.69 39.51
C SER A 17 -2.21 13.67 38.36
N LEU A 18 -1.85 14.37 37.29
CA LEU A 18 -2.51 14.40 36.00
C LEU A 18 -2.60 12.97 35.42
N ALA A 19 -3.79 12.37 35.41
CA ALA A 19 -4.04 11.16 34.64
C ALA A 19 -4.37 11.56 33.19
N THR A 20 -3.31 11.63 32.39
CA THR A 20 -3.21 11.39 30.95
C THR A 20 -4.47 11.62 30.13
N ALA A 21 -4.52 12.77 29.45
CA ALA A 21 -5.45 13.00 28.35
C ALA A 21 -5.34 11.90 27.28
N PRO A 22 -6.46 11.46 26.66
CA PRO A 22 -6.42 10.56 25.52
C PRO A 22 -5.66 11.26 24.39
N VAL A 23 -4.60 10.62 23.87
CA VAL A 23 -3.82 11.16 22.76
C VAL A 23 -4.72 11.25 21.52
N PRO A 24 -5.17 12.44 21.09
CA PRO A 24 -5.96 12.58 19.87
C PRO A 24 -4.94 12.81 18.75
N GLY A 25 -4.44 11.75 18.13
CA GLY A 25 -3.34 11.95 17.18
C GLY A 25 -2.82 10.75 16.39
N SER A 26 -3.43 9.56 16.47
CA SER A 26 -3.18 8.56 15.43
C SER A 26 -4.09 8.86 14.26
N SER A 27 -3.66 9.79 13.40
CA SER A 27 -4.08 9.77 12.00
C SER A 27 -3.76 8.36 11.52
N ALA A 28 -4.80 7.53 11.35
CA ALA A 28 -4.65 6.20 10.77
C ALA A 28 -4.03 6.40 9.38
N GLN A 29 -2.71 6.29 9.30
CA GLN A 29 -1.99 6.37 8.05
C GLN A 29 -2.58 5.23 7.21
N PRO A 30 -3.17 5.49 6.04
CA PRO A 30 -3.81 4.45 5.26
C PRO A 30 -2.82 3.31 5.07
N ALA A 31 -3.13 2.14 5.62
CA ALA A 31 -2.24 0.99 5.56
C ALA A 31 -1.85 0.74 4.10
N GLU A 32 -0.56 0.57 3.83
CA GLU A 32 -0.12 0.25 2.48
C GLU A 32 -0.84 -1.05 2.05
N PRO A 33 -1.42 -1.10 0.83
CA PRO A 33 -2.15 -2.28 0.40
C PRO A 33 -1.28 -3.54 0.50
N PRO A 34 -1.85 -4.69 0.90
CA PRO A 34 -1.10 -5.94 1.00
C PRO A 34 -0.46 -6.31 -0.35
N VAL A 35 0.71 -6.94 -0.27
CA VAL A 35 1.43 -7.43 -1.46
C VAL A 35 0.90 -8.81 -1.85
N ARG A 36 0.38 -8.98 -3.07
CA ARG A 36 -0.19 -10.24 -3.58
C ARG A 36 0.10 -10.44 -5.07
N GLY A 37 -0.04 -11.68 -5.53
CA GLY A 37 0.10 -12.04 -6.94
C GLY A 37 1.54 -12.17 -7.42
N ARG A 38 1.72 -12.26 -8.74
CA ARG A 38 3.03 -12.40 -9.39
C ARG A 38 3.22 -11.29 -10.42
N PHE A 39 4.42 -10.76 -10.50
CA PHE A 39 4.78 -9.72 -11.46
C PHE A 39 6.22 -9.93 -11.94
N ILE A 40 6.45 -9.76 -13.24
CA ILE A 40 7.73 -9.91 -13.92
C ILE A 40 7.91 -8.74 -14.89
N ALA A 41 9.13 -8.20 -14.93
CA ALA A 41 9.57 -7.24 -15.94
C ALA A 41 10.68 -7.88 -16.77
N SER A 42 10.59 -7.78 -18.10
CA SER A 42 11.59 -8.33 -19.02
C SER A 42 11.77 -7.39 -20.22
N PRO A 43 13.01 -7.07 -20.62
CA PRO A 43 14.27 -7.47 -19.98
C PRO A 43 14.47 -6.76 -18.61
N GLY A 44 15.39 -7.28 -17.79
CA GLY A 44 15.81 -6.62 -16.54
C GLY A 44 16.77 -5.44 -16.75
N GLU A 45 17.38 -5.37 -17.92
CA GLU A 45 18.26 -4.28 -18.36
C GLU A 45 17.98 -3.94 -19.82
N VAL A 46 17.88 -2.65 -20.15
CA VAL A 46 17.47 -2.17 -21.48
C VAL A 46 18.20 -0.90 -21.87
N SER A 47 18.37 -0.68 -23.17
CA SER A 47 18.83 0.61 -23.70
C SER A 47 17.70 1.66 -23.68
N PRO A 48 18.03 2.95 -23.78
CA PRO A 48 17.03 4.01 -23.89
C PRO A 48 16.06 3.74 -25.04
N ARG A 49 14.78 4.10 -24.86
CA ARG A 49 13.68 3.87 -25.84
C ARG A 49 13.32 2.42 -26.13
N GLN A 50 14.07 1.43 -25.63
CA GLN A 50 13.72 0.02 -25.81
C GLN A 50 12.44 -0.35 -25.04
N ALA A 51 11.72 -1.34 -25.55
CA ALA A 51 10.49 -1.83 -24.92
C ALA A 51 10.78 -2.76 -23.74
N ILE A 52 10.02 -2.56 -22.66
CA ILE A 52 9.97 -3.38 -21.46
C ILE A 52 8.59 -4.04 -21.43
N LEU A 53 8.59 -5.36 -21.35
CA LEU A 53 7.40 -6.17 -21.19
C LEU A 53 7.13 -6.43 -19.70
N LEU A 54 5.94 -6.09 -19.24
CA LEU A 54 5.53 -6.15 -17.84
C LEU A 54 4.32 -7.08 -17.73
N THR A 55 4.51 -8.27 -17.16
CA THR A 55 3.49 -9.33 -17.13
C THR A 55 3.30 -9.89 -15.73
N GLY A 56 2.12 -10.43 -15.45
CA GLY A 56 1.85 -10.99 -14.14
C GLY A 56 0.44 -11.53 -13.98
N LEU A 57 0.16 -11.98 -12.75
CA LEU A 57 -1.10 -12.59 -12.32
C LEU A 57 -1.63 -11.84 -11.10
N ALA A 58 -2.88 -11.40 -11.18
CA ALA A 58 -3.59 -10.69 -10.11
C ALA A 58 -4.46 -11.60 -9.22
N GLY A 59 -4.47 -12.93 -9.48
CA GLY A 59 -5.22 -13.89 -8.65
C GLY A 59 -6.66 -14.15 -9.09
N GLY A 60 -6.96 -14.05 -10.39
CA GLY A 60 -8.30 -14.30 -10.95
C GLY A 60 -8.76 -13.19 -11.89
N HIS A 61 -9.84 -13.45 -12.66
CA HIS A 61 -10.42 -12.44 -13.53
C HIS A 61 -11.06 -11.33 -12.69
N LEU A 62 -10.69 -10.08 -12.95
CA LEU A 62 -11.14 -8.92 -12.20
C LEU A 62 -12.11 -8.06 -13.01
N PRO A 63 -13.23 -7.62 -12.41
CA PRO A 63 -14.19 -6.73 -13.07
C PRO A 63 -13.67 -5.29 -13.21
N ARG A 64 -12.53 -4.98 -12.58
CA ARG A 64 -11.91 -3.65 -12.59
C ARG A 64 -10.49 -3.74 -13.12
N PRO A 65 -10.03 -2.71 -13.87
CA PRO A 65 -8.71 -2.74 -14.47
C PRO A 65 -7.62 -2.66 -13.40
N VAL A 66 -6.59 -3.47 -13.57
CA VAL A 66 -5.33 -3.34 -12.85
C VAL A 66 -4.54 -2.12 -13.37
N VAL A 67 -3.74 -1.51 -12.51
CA VAL A 67 -3.03 -0.27 -12.81
C VAL A 67 -1.53 -0.47 -12.69
N LEU A 68 -0.81 -0.32 -13.80
CA LEU A 68 0.65 -0.25 -13.77
C LEU A 68 1.06 1.09 -13.14
N GLN A 69 1.97 1.03 -12.17
CA GLN A 69 2.53 2.19 -11.50
C GLN A 69 4.05 2.19 -11.61
N LEU A 70 4.62 3.39 -11.68
CA LEU A 70 6.06 3.65 -11.64
C LEU A 70 6.38 4.44 -10.37
N ARG A 71 7.49 4.09 -9.72
CA ARG A 71 8.01 4.88 -8.60
C ARG A 71 8.68 6.14 -9.13
N THR A 72 8.22 7.28 -8.64
CA THR A 72 8.79 8.61 -8.82
C THR A 72 9.25 9.15 -7.45
N PRO A 73 9.95 10.29 -7.40
CA PRO A 73 10.30 10.95 -6.14
C PRO A 73 9.07 11.25 -5.26
N ASP A 74 7.95 11.65 -5.88
CA ASP A 74 6.70 12.00 -5.20
C ASP A 74 5.85 10.79 -4.79
N GLY A 75 6.26 9.57 -5.18
CA GLY A 75 5.58 8.33 -4.80
C GLY A 75 5.27 7.42 -5.99
N TRP A 76 4.09 6.81 -5.99
CA TRP A 76 3.69 5.84 -7.02
C TRP A 76 2.75 6.49 -8.04
N THR A 77 3.27 6.74 -9.24
CA THR A 77 2.52 7.38 -10.34
C THR A 77 1.86 6.32 -11.23
N PRO A 78 0.55 6.41 -11.53
CA PRO A 78 -0.10 5.51 -12.47
C PRO A 78 0.38 5.78 -13.91
N LEU A 79 0.71 4.71 -14.65
CA LEU A 79 1.16 4.78 -16.04
C LEU A 79 0.10 4.29 -17.03
N GLN A 80 -0.49 3.12 -16.76
CA GLN A 80 -1.41 2.45 -17.67
C GLN A 80 -2.45 1.66 -16.87
N ARG A 81 -3.64 1.47 -17.45
CA ARG A 81 -4.72 0.66 -16.87
C ARG A 81 -5.16 -0.39 -17.87
N LYS A 82 -5.35 -1.64 -17.43
CA LYS A 82 -5.82 -2.74 -18.29
C LYS A 82 -6.71 -3.70 -17.54
N LEU A 83 -7.72 -4.24 -18.21
CA LEU A 83 -8.46 -5.39 -17.72
C LEU A 83 -7.58 -6.63 -17.74
N THR A 84 -7.75 -7.49 -16.74
CA THR A 84 -7.14 -8.81 -16.72
C THR A 84 -7.85 -9.74 -17.71
N ARG A 85 -7.10 -10.66 -18.30
CA ARG A 85 -7.65 -11.78 -19.07
C ARG A 85 -8.11 -12.90 -18.13
N GLU A 86 -8.56 -14.01 -18.72
CA GLU A 86 -8.84 -15.25 -18.00
C GLU A 86 -7.66 -15.65 -17.09
N GLY A 87 -7.97 -16.19 -15.90
CA GLY A 87 -6.97 -16.52 -14.89
C GLY A 87 -6.30 -15.31 -14.22
N GLY A 88 -6.73 -14.08 -14.50
CA GLY A 88 -6.15 -12.87 -13.90
C GLY A 88 -4.84 -12.42 -14.50
N LEU A 89 -4.52 -12.90 -15.70
CA LEU A 89 -3.32 -12.51 -16.43
C LEU A 89 -3.40 -11.06 -16.90
N PHE A 90 -2.33 -10.31 -16.71
CA PHE A 90 -2.17 -8.97 -17.28
C PHE A 90 -0.84 -8.83 -18.03
N ARG A 91 -0.83 -7.91 -19.01
CA ARG A 91 0.34 -7.58 -19.83
C ARG A 91 0.36 -6.11 -20.22
N PHE A 92 1.43 -5.41 -19.85
CA PHE A 92 1.73 -4.04 -20.25
C PHE A 92 3.02 -4.00 -21.06
N THR A 93 3.15 -2.97 -21.88
CA THR A 93 4.39 -2.63 -22.57
C THR A 93 4.72 -1.18 -22.23
N HIS A 94 5.96 -0.94 -21.77
CA HIS A 94 6.46 0.40 -21.47
C HIS A 94 7.75 0.64 -22.25
N ARG A 95 7.95 1.83 -22.81
CA ARG A 95 9.24 2.18 -23.44
C ARG A 95 10.12 2.87 -22.42
N ALA A 96 11.36 2.42 -22.30
CA ALA A 96 12.35 3.06 -21.45
C ALA A 96 12.53 4.55 -21.82
N PRO A 97 12.79 5.42 -20.83
CA PRO A 97 13.07 6.83 -21.08
C PRO A 97 14.36 7.00 -21.90
N ARG A 98 14.66 8.25 -22.29
CA ARG A 98 15.95 8.58 -22.93
C ARG A 98 17.13 8.56 -21.97
N THR A 99 16.85 8.67 -20.68
CA THR A 99 17.86 8.79 -19.63
C THR A 99 18.18 7.44 -19.03
N THR A 100 19.44 7.26 -18.63
CA THR A 100 19.88 6.12 -17.84
C THR A 100 19.29 6.19 -16.43
N GLY A 101 19.12 5.05 -15.78
CA GLY A 101 18.63 5.00 -14.41
C GLY A 101 17.93 3.70 -14.06
N MET A 102 17.25 3.69 -12.92
CA MET A 102 16.47 2.56 -12.45
C MET A 102 14.98 2.88 -12.52
N LEU A 103 14.23 2.05 -13.23
CA LEU A 103 12.77 2.08 -13.21
C LEU A 103 12.26 1.07 -12.20
N VAL A 104 11.33 1.47 -11.34
CA VAL A 104 10.71 0.57 -10.35
C VAL A 104 9.21 0.55 -10.59
N PHE A 105 8.70 -0.62 -10.99
CA PHE A 105 7.32 -0.84 -11.33
C PHE A 105 6.60 -1.64 -10.25
N ARG A 106 5.29 -1.42 -10.13
CA ARG A 106 4.35 -2.36 -9.49
C ARG A 106 3.01 -2.30 -10.20
N VAL A 107 2.14 -3.26 -9.91
CA VAL A 107 0.75 -3.22 -10.38
C VAL A 107 -0.18 -3.14 -9.18
N ARG A 108 -1.04 -2.12 -9.15
CA ARG A 108 -2.13 -2.00 -8.19
C ARG A 108 -3.33 -2.79 -8.69
N VAL A 109 -3.82 -3.67 -7.84
CA VAL A 109 -5.03 -4.46 -8.03
C VAL A 109 -6.15 -3.80 -7.22
N PRO A 110 -7.20 -3.26 -7.86
CA PRO A 110 -8.29 -2.63 -7.14
C PRO A 110 -9.10 -3.66 -6.33
N ALA A 111 -9.70 -3.20 -5.25
CA ALA A 111 -10.66 -4.00 -4.49
C ALA A 111 -11.83 -4.43 -5.40
N ALA A 112 -12.27 -5.68 -5.24
CA ALA A 112 -13.46 -6.21 -5.89
C ALA A 112 -14.68 -5.96 -4.97
N PRO A 113 -15.58 -5.02 -5.30
CA PRO A 113 -16.62 -4.56 -4.36
C PRO A 113 -17.56 -5.65 -3.88
N HIS A 114 -17.81 -6.67 -4.71
CA HIS A 114 -18.82 -7.69 -4.47
C HIS A 114 -18.24 -9.02 -3.94
N ILE A 115 -16.91 -9.17 -3.93
CA ILE A 115 -16.22 -10.41 -3.53
C ILE A 115 -15.51 -10.24 -2.18
N GLY A 116 -15.62 -9.07 -1.54
CA GLY A 116 -14.97 -8.80 -0.25
C GLY A 116 -13.44 -8.80 -0.33
N GLY A 117 -12.87 -8.58 -1.52
CA GLY A 117 -11.42 -8.57 -1.73
C GLY A 117 -10.84 -7.18 -1.56
N ASP A 118 -9.91 -7.02 -0.61
CA ASP A 118 -9.16 -5.77 -0.42
C ASP A 118 -8.32 -5.43 -1.65
N ALA A 119 -8.08 -4.13 -1.85
CA ALA A 119 -7.11 -3.68 -2.82
C ALA A 119 -5.72 -4.23 -2.44
N SER A 120 -4.92 -4.58 -3.45
CA SER A 120 -3.57 -5.10 -3.23
C SER A 120 -2.61 -4.53 -4.25
N VAL A 121 -1.32 -4.79 -4.06
CA VAL A 121 -0.27 -4.47 -5.03
C VAL A 121 0.57 -5.69 -5.32
N THR A 122 1.16 -5.78 -6.50
CA THR A 122 2.15 -6.81 -6.78
C THR A 122 3.50 -6.48 -6.13
N PRO A 123 4.40 -7.48 -5.94
CA PRO A 123 5.80 -7.19 -5.66
C PRO A 123 6.37 -6.21 -6.67
N THR A 124 7.33 -5.39 -6.25
CA THR A 124 7.96 -4.43 -7.15
C THR A 124 8.94 -5.11 -8.10
N ARG A 125 9.11 -4.54 -9.30
CA ARG A 125 10.10 -4.99 -10.28
C ARG A 125 10.95 -3.85 -10.76
N ARG A 126 12.26 -4.10 -10.82
CA ARG A 126 13.27 -3.13 -11.18
C ARG A 126 13.77 -3.44 -12.60
N VAL A 127 13.93 -2.40 -13.41
CA VAL A 127 14.55 -2.48 -14.73
C VAL A 127 15.59 -1.39 -14.82
N ARG A 128 16.83 -1.78 -15.13
CA ARG A 128 17.94 -0.85 -15.33
C ARG A 128 17.93 -0.34 -16.77
N VAL A 129 18.09 0.97 -16.95
CA VAL A 129 18.31 1.60 -18.24
C VAL A 129 19.79 1.97 -18.33
N THR A 130 20.51 1.33 -19.23
CA THR A 130 21.95 1.51 -19.46
C THR A 130 22.21 2.14 -20.82
N ALA A 131 23.26 2.95 -20.92
CA ALA A 131 23.60 3.70 -22.12
C ALA A 131 24.14 2.79 -23.23
#